data_AF-A0A4C1ZCE6-F1
#
_entry.id   AF-A0A4C1ZCE6-F1
#
_cell.length_a   1.000
_cell.length_b   1.000
_cell.length_c   1.000
_cell.angle_alpha   90.00
_cell.angle_beta   90.00
_cell.angle_gamma   90.00
#
_symmetry.space_group_name_H-M   'P 1'
#
loop_
_entity.id
_entity.type
_entity.pdbx_description
1 polymer ?
#
loop_
_entity_poly.entity_id
_entity_poly.type
_entity_poly.pdbx_seq_one_letter_code
_entity_poly.pdbx_strand_id
1 'polypeptide(L)'
;MLAENLHVMEKLGFGLTREEVIKLVGQYVVDNNIKTPFKDGFPGEDWFIAFKNIHGLPIKKRLAAEHARKIACRPVVIYNYFDLLEKTINKLGLSDKPSHVWNCDETASAKTDKKDE
;
A
#
# COMPACT_ATOMS: atom_id res chain seq x y z
N MET A 1 10.72 9.51 17.86
CA MET A 1 11.03 10.04 16.51
C MET A 1 10.85 9.02 15.38
N LEU A 2 11.65 7.95 15.25
CA LEU A 2 11.49 7.00 14.12
C LEU A 2 10.21 6.16 14.20
N ALA A 3 9.91 5.56 15.36
CA ALA A 3 8.69 4.76 15.55
C ALA A 3 7.40 5.60 15.38
N GLU A 4 7.42 6.85 15.84
CA GLU A 4 6.31 7.79 15.65
C GLU A 4 6.10 8.11 14.16
N ASN A 5 7.17 8.37 13.42
CA ASN A 5 7.10 8.60 11.98
C ASN A 5 6.55 7.38 11.23
N LEU A 6 6.91 6.16 11.66
CA LEU A 6 6.36 4.92 11.09
C LEU A 6 4.84 4.84 11.30
N HIS A 7 4.33 5.20 12.48
CA HIS A 7 2.89 5.27 12.72
C HIS A 7 2.18 6.36 11.91
N VAL A 8 2.81 7.53 11.73
CA VAL A 8 2.24 8.60 10.90
C VAL A 8 2.17 8.16 9.44
N MET A 9 3.25 7.57 8.90
CA MET A 9 3.28 7.09 7.53
C MET A 9 2.27 5.95 7.30
N GLU A 10 2.10 5.04 8.27
CA GLU A 10 1.07 4.01 8.21
C GLU A 10 -0.34 4.63 8.13
N LYS A 11 -0.65 5.63 8.97
CA LYS A 11 -1.94 6.35 8.93
C LYS A 11 -2.19 7.04 7.60
N LEU A 12 -1.13 7.49 6.92
CA LEU A 12 -1.20 8.09 5.59
C LEU A 12 -1.24 7.05 4.45
N GLY A 13 -1.19 5.74 4.77
CA GLY A 13 -1.23 4.65 3.79
C GLY A 13 0.14 4.27 3.20
N PHE A 14 1.23 4.83 3.72
CA PHE A 14 2.61 4.59 3.27
C PHE A 14 3.37 3.72 4.27
N GLY A 15 2.90 2.50 4.50
CA GLY A 15 3.60 1.54 5.35
C GLY A 15 4.95 1.12 4.75
N LEU A 16 6.04 1.27 5.51
CA LEU A 16 7.36 0.79 5.11
C LEU A 16 7.51 -0.71 5.41
N THR A 17 8.20 -1.40 4.51
CA THR A 17 8.65 -2.77 4.71
C THR A 17 9.85 -2.83 5.64
N ARG A 18 10.08 -4.01 6.23
CA ARG A 18 11.26 -4.29 7.06
C ARG A 18 12.57 -3.88 6.38
N GLU A 19 12.74 -4.24 5.10
CA GLU A 19 13.96 -3.92 4.34
C GLU A 19 14.15 -2.40 4.18
N GLU A 20 13.08 -1.66 3.93
CA GLU A 20 13.12 -0.21 3.82
C GLU A 20 13.46 0.45 5.16
N VAL A 21 12.93 -0.06 6.28
CA VAL A 21 13.27 0.42 7.62
C VAL A 21 14.75 0.16 7.93
N ILE A 22 15.27 -1.03 7.64
CA ILE A 22 16.68 -1.37 7.85
C ILE A 22 17.60 -0.47 7.01
N LYS A 23 17.25 -0.26 5.73
CA LYS A 23 18.01 0.63 4.85
C LYS A 23 17.99 2.07 5.35
N LEU A 24 16.83 2.58 5.77
CA LEU A 24 16.68 3.95 6.27
C LEU A 24 17.53 4.16 7.55
N VAL A 25 17.54 3.20 8.46
CA VAL A 25 18.35 3.27 9.68
C VAL A 25 19.84 3.15 9.36
N GLY A 26 20.23 2.25 8.44
CA GLY A 26 21.63 2.13 8.02
C GLY A 26 22.14 3.40 7.36
N GLN A 27 21.35 4.00 6.47
CA GLN A 27 21.70 5.28 5.84
C GLN A 27 21.84 6.39 6.88
N TYR A 28 20.91 6.49 7.83
CA TYR A 28 21.01 7.45 8.93
C TYR A 28 22.30 7.27 9.76
N VAL A 29 22.69 6.03 10.05
CA VAL A 29 23.93 5.72 10.78
C VAL A 29 25.17 6.14 10.01
N VAL A 30 25.21 5.87 8.70
CA VAL A 30 26.31 6.25 7.81
C VAL A 30 26.41 7.78 7.66
N ASP A 31 25.29 8.44 7.36
CA ASP A 31 25.24 9.89 7.12
C ASP A 31 25.64 10.69 8.38
N ASN A 32 25.31 10.18 9.57
CA ASN A 32 25.65 10.80 10.84
C ASN A 32 26.96 10.28 11.47
N ASN A 33 27.72 9.42 10.76
CA ASN A 33 28.96 8.81 11.25
C ASN A 33 28.85 8.16 12.65
N ILE A 34 27.72 7.51 12.92
CA ILE A 34 27.45 6.92 14.23
C ILE A 34 28.19 5.58 14.32
N LYS A 35 29.07 5.43 15.32
CA LYS A 35 29.75 4.16 15.59
C LYS A 35 28.74 3.16 16.13
N THR A 36 28.53 2.07 15.41
CA THR A 36 27.59 1.00 15.78
C THR A 36 28.27 -0.37 15.66
N PRO A 37 27.80 -1.40 16.40
CA PRO A 37 28.24 -2.78 16.23
C PRO A 37 27.64 -3.45 14.99
N PHE A 38 26.94 -2.70 14.13
CA PHE A 38 26.29 -3.21 12.94
C PHE A 38 27.31 -3.65 11.90
N LYS A 39 27.03 -4.76 11.24
CA LYS A 39 27.84 -5.21 10.11
C LYS A 39 27.59 -4.28 8.92
N ASP A 40 28.67 -3.70 8.39
CA ASP A 40 28.63 -2.76 7.26
C ASP A 40 27.76 -1.50 7.50
N GLY A 41 27.49 -1.14 8.77
CA GLY A 41 26.66 0.01 9.14
C GLY A 41 25.14 -0.22 9.05
N PHE A 42 24.69 -1.42 8.68
CA PHE A 42 23.27 -1.75 8.56
C PHE A 42 22.77 -2.63 9.73
N PRO A 43 21.64 -2.28 10.36
CA PRO A 43 21.06 -3.11 11.41
C PRO A 43 20.57 -4.46 10.85
N GLY A 44 20.81 -5.53 11.61
CA GLY A 44 20.37 -6.87 11.25
C GLY A 44 18.89 -7.15 11.57
N GLU A 45 18.47 -8.36 11.24
CA GLU A 45 17.12 -8.88 11.51
C GLU A 45 16.74 -8.82 13.00
N ASP A 46 17.67 -9.23 13.86
CA ASP A 46 17.48 -9.26 15.32
C ASP A 46 17.22 -7.86 15.89
N TRP A 47 17.90 -6.84 15.34
CA TRP A 47 17.70 -5.45 15.72
C TRP A 47 16.28 -5.00 15.39
N PHE A 48 15.77 -5.34 14.20
CA PHE A 48 14.40 -4.97 13.81
C PHE A 48 13.36 -5.66 14.70
N ILE A 49 13.56 -6.94 15.04
CA ILE A 49 12.66 -7.66 15.95
C ILE A 49 12.63 -6.99 17.33
N ALA A 50 13.80 -6.67 17.89
CA ALA A 50 13.89 -5.97 19.16
C ALA A 50 13.24 -4.57 19.10
N PHE A 51 13.55 -3.78 18.07
CA PHE A 51 12.97 -2.46 17.84
C PHE A 51 11.44 -2.50 17.74
N LYS A 52 10.90 -3.44 16.97
CA LYS A 52 9.47 -3.67 16.84
C LYS A 52 8.83 -3.99 18.18
N ASN A 53 9.43 -4.87 18.97
CA ASN A 53 8.88 -5.30 20.26
C ASN A 53 8.90 -4.17 21.29
N ILE A 54 9.98 -3.37 21.34
CA ILE A 54 10.10 -2.22 22.23
C ILE A 54 9.02 -1.16 21.93
N HIS A 55 8.76 -0.91 20.64
CA HIS A 55 7.84 0.14 20.21
C HIS A 55 6.43 -0.35 19.87
N GLY A 56 6.13 -1.64 20.05
CA GLY A 56 4.80 -2.21 19.81
C GLY A 56 4.30 -2.05 18.37
N LEU A 57 5.20 -2.11 17.37
CA LEU A 57 4.82 -1.87 15.97
C LEU A 57 4.06 -3.08 15.39
N PRO A 58 2.78 -2.94 15.01
CA PRO A 58 2.02 -4.04 14.43
C PRO A 58 2.52 -4.34 13.01
N ILE A 59 2.73 -5.62 12.69
CA ILE A 59 2.95 -6.03 11.29
C ILE A 59 1.60 -6.39 10.70
N LYS A 60 1.08 -5.53 9.82
CA LYS A 60 -0.13 -5.82 9.07
C LYS A 60 0.19 -6.70 7.86
N LYS A 61 -0.46 -7.86 7.76
CA LYS A 61 -0.47 -8.64 6.52
C LYS A 61 -1.33 -7.87 5.49
N ARG A 62 -0.77 -7.58 4.31
CA ARG A 62 -1.52 -6.96 3.22
C ARG A 62 -2.73 -7.82 2.86
N LEU A 63 -3.90 -7.20 2.81
CA LEU A 63 -5.12 -7.86 2.32
C LEU A 63 -5.06 -7.98 0.78
N ALA A 64 -5.71 -9.01 0.23
CA ALA A 64 -5.76 -9.21 -1.23
C ALA A 64 -6.29 -7.98 -1.98
N ALA A 65 -7.25 -7.26 -1.39
CA ALA A 65 -7.79 -6.02 -1.92
C ALA A 65 -6.76 -4.88 -1.98
N GLU A 66 -5.90 -4.73 -0.96
CA GLU A 66 -4.83 -3.72 -0.95
C GLU A 66 -3.79 -4.01 -2.05
N HIS A 67 -3.48 -5.29 -2.26
CA HIS A 67 -2.61 -5.73 -3.34
C HIS A 67 -3.21 -5.46 -4.72
N ALA A 68 -4.50 -5.76 -4.92
CA ALA A 68 -5.22 -5.47 -6.16
C ALA A 68 -5.23 -3.96 -6.45
N ARG A 69 -5.51 -3.12 -5.44
CA ARG A 69 -5.45 -1.65 -5.56
C ARG A 69 -4.07 -1.17 -5.96
N LYS A 70 -3.00 -1.70 -5.35
CA LYS A 70 -1.61 -1.35 -5.73
C LYS A 70 -1.32 -1.65 -7.20
N ILE A 71 -1.79 -2.79 -7.70
CA ILE A 71 -1.62 -3.16 -9.12
C ILE A 71 -2.44 -2.24 -10.03
N ALA A 72 -3.69 -1.94 -9.65
CA ALA A 72 -4.58 -1.06 -10.41
C ALA A 72 -4.02 0.37 -10.51
N CYS A 73 -3.34 0.86 -9.47
CA CYS A 73 -2.72 2.18 -9.45
C CYS A 73 -1.38 2.27 -10.21
N ARG A 74 -0.96 1.23 -10.94
CA ARG A 74 0.26 1.31 -11.76
C ARG A 74 0.04 2.29 -12.93
N PRO A 75 1.03 3.14 -13.28
CA PRO A 75 0.86 4.13 -14.35
C PRO A 75 0.36 3.51 -15.66
N VAL A 76 0.93 2.37 -16.08
CA VAL A 76 0.51 1.66 -17.29
C VAL A 76 -0.97 1.27 -17.25
N VAL A 77 -1.47 0.80 -16.10
CA VAL A 77 -2.89 0.39 -15.96
C VAL A 77 -3.80 1.61 -16.01
N ILE A 78 -3.42 2.69 -15.33
CA ILE A 78 -4.15 3.96 -15.32
C ILE A 78 -4.23 4.56 -16.73
N TYR A 79 -3.09 4.71 -17.42
CA TYR A 79 -3.06 5.29 -18.75
C TYR A 79 -3.84 4.45 -19.75
N ASN A 80 -3.63 3.12 -19.76
CA ASN A 80 -4.39 2.24 -20.64
C ASN A 80 -5.90 2.30 -20.38
N TYR A 81 -6.32 2.44 -19.12
CA TYR A 81 -7.72 2.60 -18.77
C TYR A 81 -8.31 3.91 -19.33
N PHE A 82 -7.64 5.04 -19.09
CA PHE A 82 -8.12 6.35 -19.55
C PHE A 82 -8.08 6.48 -21.09
N ASP A 83 -7.06 5.93 -21.74
CA ASP A 83 -6.99 5.87 -23.20
C ASP A 83 -8.16 5.08 -23.80
N LEU A 84 -8.51 3.95 -23.19
CA LEU A 84 -9.64 3.13 -23.63
C LEU A 84 -10.97 3.84 -23.39
N LEU A 85 -11.10 4.49 -22.24
CA LEU A 85 -12.28 5.27 -21.87
C LEU A 85 -12.50 6.42 -22.86
N GLU A 86 -11.47 7.21 -23.15
CA GLU A 86 -11.53 8.31 -24.10
C GLU A 86 -11.93 7.82 -25.50
N LYS A 87 -11.29 6.76 -26.00
CA LYS A 87 -11.63 6.15 -27.30
C LYS A 87 -13.10 5.70 -27.34
N THR A 88 -13.60 5.10 -26.27
CA THR A 88 -14.97 4.61 -26.19
C THR A 88 -15.99 5.75 -26.16
N ILE A 89 -15.74 6.77 -25.32
CA ILE A 89 -16.58 7.96 -25.20
C ILE A 89 -16.68 8.68 -26.55
N ASN A 90 -15.54 8.90 -27.22
CA ASN A 90 -15.49 9.59 -28.50
C ASN A 90 -16.18 8.77 -29.60
N LYS A 91 -15.97 7.45 -29.64
CA LYS A 91 -16.61 6.55 -30.62
C LYS A 91 -18.14 6.55 -30.49
N LEU A 92 -18.66 6.59 -29.26
CA LEU A 92 -20.10 6.54 -28.99
C LEU A 92 -20.75 7.94 -28.95
N GLY A 93 -19.97 9.02 -29.07
CA GLY A 93 -20.48 10.39 -28.99
C GLY A 93 -21.12 10.72 -27.65
N LEU A 94 -20.49 10.26 -26.56
CA LEU A 94 -21.00 10.37 -25.18
C LEU A 94 -20.40 11.52 -24.37
N SER A 95 -19.51 12.32 -24.96
CA SER A 95 -18.74 13.35 -24.26
C SER A 95 -19.61 14.39 -23.52
N ASP A 96 -20.81 14.65 -24.03
CA ASP A 96 -21.80 15.60 -23.50
C ASP A 96 -23.05 14.91 -22.92
N LYS A 97 -23.05 13.57 -22.81
CA LYS A 97 -24.25 12.76 -22.51
C LYS A 97 -24.03 11.77 -21.36
N PRO A 98 -23.66 12.24 -20.15
CA PRO A 98 -23.43 11.35 -19.01
C PRO A 98 -24.66 10.53 -18.61
N SER A 99 -25.87 11.03 -18.90
CA SER A 99 -27.15 10.33 -18.64
C SER A 99 -27.33 9.02 -19.41
N HIS A 100 -26.48 8.73 -20.40
CA HIS A 100 -26.53 7.50 -21.19
C HIS A 100 -25.54 6.44 -20.70
N VAL A 101 -24.81 6.69 -19.61
CA VAL A 101 -23.89 5.74 -18.97
C VAL A 101 -24.59 5.12 -17.77
N TRP A 102 -24.91 3.83 -17.87
CA TRP A 102 -25.60 3.06 -16.83
C TRP A 102 -24.62 2.14 -16.13
N ASN A 103 -24.68 2.10 -14.79
CA ASN A 103 -23.97 1.07 -14.03
C ASN A 103 -24.71 -0.26 -14.18
N CYS A 104 -24.04 -1.29 -14.69
CA CYS A 104 -24.58 -2.64 -14.87
C CYS A 104 -23.74 -3.66 -14.07
N ASP A 105 -23.54 -3.39 -12.78
CA ASP A 105 -22.84 -4.30 -11.87
C ASP A 105 -23.81 -5.24 -11.15
N GLU A 106 -23.45 -6.51 -11.04
CA GLU A 106 -24.22 -7.51 -10.31
C GLU A 106 -23.87 -7.46 -8.82
N THR A 107 -24.84 -7.08 -7.99
CA THR A 107 -24.65 -7.17 -6.53
C THR A 107 -24.86 -8.62 -6.10
N ALA A 108 -23.77 -9.36 -5.90
CA ALA A 108 -23.82 -10.72 -5.38
C ALA A 108 -24.48 -10.72 -3.98
N SER A 109 -25.69 -11.28 -3.89
CA SER A 109 -26.35 -11.52 -2.61
C SER A 109 -25.76 -12.78 -1.99
N ALA A 110 -24.79 -12.63 -1.07
CA ALA A 110 -24.35 -13.75 -0.26
C ALA A 110 -25.53 -14.21 0.61
N LYS A 111 -26.04 -15.43 0.37
CA LYS A 111 -26.94 -16.08 1.32
C LYS A 111 -26.13 -16.27 2.60
N THR A 112 -26.37 -15.42 3.60
CA THR A 112 -25.96 -15.72 4.95
C THR A 112 -26.84 -16.89 5.40
N ASP A 113 -26.29 -18.10 5.39
CA ASP A 113 -26.90 -19.20 6.11
C ASP A 113 -26.91 -18.80 7.59
N LYS A 114 -28.03 -18.23 8.04
CA LYS A 114 -28.34 -18.17 9.46
C LYS A 114 -28.43 -19.62 9.89
N LYS A 115 -27.42 -20.09 10.62
CA LYS A 115 -27.59 -21.27 11.47
C LYS A 115 -28.61 -20.85 12.53
N ASP A 116 -29.85 -21.26 12.32
CA ASP A 116 -30.85 -21.28 13.39
C ASP A 116 -30.35 -22.24 14.48
N GLU A 117 -30.26 -21.68 15.69
CA GLU A 117 -30.19 -22.27 17.04
C GLU A 117 -29.44 -23.60 17.27
#